data_AF-A0A1H9JLT3-F1
#
_entry.id   AF-A0A1H9JLT3-F1
#
_cell.length_a   1.000
_cell.length_b   1.000
_cell.length_c   1.000
_cell.angle_alpha   90.00
_cell.angle_beta   90.00
_cell.angle_gamma   90.00
#
_symmetry.space_group_name_H-M   'P 1'
#
loop_
_entity.id
_entity.type
_entity.pdbx_description
1 polymer ?
#
loop_
_entity_poly.entity_id
_entity_poly.type
_entity_poly.pdbx_seq_one_letter_code
_entity_poly.pdbx_strand_id
1 'polypeptide(L)'
;MMDQAIKPTAEVLREFHSWAHPLIGSETMVWSHGLTFDLPILSHALYKEGIPPLWGHRAGRDTRTLFWLAGGVPEVPFEGVKHSPLDDCKHQVKQVIEAYRIVRHRN
;
A
#
# COMPACT_ATOMS: atom_id res chain seq x y z
N MET A 1 11.10 -5.32 21.44
CA MET A 1 10.87 -4.14 20.58
C MET A 1 12.21 -3.51 20.35
N MET A 2 12.68 -3.44 19.10
CA MET A 2 13.89 -2.66 18.80
C MET A 2 13.55 -1.18 18.99
N ASP A 3 14.35 -0.51 19.79
CA ASP A 3 14.26 0.92 20.08
C ASP A 3 14.68 1.70 18.82
N GLN A 4 13.74 1.83 17.88
CA GLN A 4 13.98 2.60 16.67
C GLN A 4 13.76 4.07 17.03
N ALA A 5 14.85 4.83 17.11
CA ALA A 5 14.79 6.27 17.34
C ALA A 5 13.80 6.90 16.34
N ILE A 6 12.88 7.71 16.85
CA ILE A 6 11.91 8.42 16.00
C ILE A 6 12.69 9.39 15.10
N LYS A 7 12.66 9.12 13.80
CA LYS A 7 13.30 9.96 12.78
C LYS A 7 12.38 11.11 12.35
N PRO A 8 12.92 12.26 11.93
CA PRO A 8 12.15 13.30 11.28
C PRO A 8 11.42 12.76 10.03
N THR A 9 10.19 13.22 9.79
CA THR A 9 9.36 12.78 8.65
C THR A 9 10.10 12.91 7.32
N ALA A 10 10.81 14.03 7.11
CA ALA A 10 11.61 14.28 5.92
C ALA A 10 12.70 13.22 5.67
N GLU A 11 13.34 12.74 6.74
CA GLU A 11 14.38 11.70 6.64
C GLU A 11 13.75 10.37 6.25
N VAL A 12 12.67 9.96 6.93
CA VAL A 12 11.95 8.72 6.64
C VAL A 12 11.42 8.70 5.21
N LEU A 13 10.88 9.81 4.72
CA LEU A 13 10.36 9.91 3.35
C LEU A 13 11.47 9.80 2.30
N ARG A 14 12.66 10.36 2.55
CA ARG A 14 13.81 10.22 1.63
C ARG A 14 14.34 8.79 1.63
N GLU A 15 14.43 8.15 2.80
CA GLU A 15 14.82 6.75 2.91
C GLU A 15 13.84 5.83 2.19
N PHE A 16 12.54 6.02 2.43
CA PHE A 16 11.47 5.29 1.73
C PHE A 16 11.55 5.50 0.22
N HIS A 17 11.68 6.75 -0.23
CA HIS A 17 11.80 7.06 -1.66
C HIS A 17 13.03 6.38 -2.28
N SER A 18 14.20 6.48 -1.64
CA SER A 18 15.42 5.84 -2.14
C SER A 18 15.30 4.32 -2.22
N TRP A 19 14.66 3.69 -1.24
CA TRP A 19 14.43 2.25 -1.21
C TRP A 19 13.43 1.81 -2.29
N ALA A 20 12.36 2.57 -2.50
CA ALA A 20 11.27 2.21 -3.40
C ALA A 20 11.53 2.59 -4.87
N HIS A 21 12.30 3.63 -5.15
CA HIS A 21 12.62 4.11 -6.50
C HIS A 21 13.11 3.02 -7.48
N PRO A 22 14.00 2.08 -7.12
CA PRO A 22 14.39 1.00 -8.04
C PRO A 22 13.31 -0.07 -8.24
N LEU A 23 12.26 -0.10 -7.43
CA LEU A 23 11.19 -1.11 -7.45
C LEU A 23 9.89 -0.60 -8.10
N ILE A 24 9.70 0.72 -8.12
CA ILE A 24 8.45 1.37 -8.51
C ILE A 24 8.75 2.35 -9.65
N GLY A 25 8.06 2.18 -10.78
CA GLY A 25 8.06 3.12 -11.90
C GLY A 25 6.71 3.81 -12.06
N SER A 26 6.64 4.74 -13.02
CA SER A 26 5.43 5.53 -13.30
C SER A 26 4.20 4.68 -13.63
N GLU A 27 4.40 3.50 -14.22
CA GLU A 27 3.35 2.56 -14.61
C GLU A 27 3.08 1.48 -13.56
N THR A 28 3.80 1.48 -12.43
CA THR A 28 3.57 0.51 -11.35
C THR A 28 2.24 0.79 -10.68
N MET A 29 1.36 -0.22 -10.67
CA MET A 29 0.09 -0.16 -9.96
C MET A 29 0.34 -0.23 -8.45
N VAL A 30 -0.10 0.78 -7.71
CA VAL A 30 0.10 0.84 -6.26
C VAL A 30 -1.23 0.65 -5.55
N TRP A 31 -1.29 -0.32 -4.65
CA TRP A 31 -2.50 -0.67 -3.91
C TRP A 31 -2.54 0.03 -2.55
N SER A 32 -3.71 0.52 -2.15
CA SER A 32 -3.96 1.06 -0.81
C SER A 32 -5.27 0.56 -0.21
N HIS A 33 -5.36 0.60 1.12
CA HIS A 33 -6.55 0.20 1.83
C HIS A 33 -7.48 1.39 2.08
N GLY A 34 -8.12 1.84 0.99
CA GLY A 34 -8.93 3.04 0.96
C GLY A 34 -8.40 4.00 -0.10
N LEU A 35 -9.27 4.40 -1.01
CA LEU A 35 -8.97 5.33 -2.12
C LEU A 35 -8.41 6.68 -1.63
N THR A 36 -8.82 7.12 -0.44
CA THR A 36 -8.58 8.49 0.06
C THR A 36 -7.65 8.57 1.27
N PHE A 37 -6.98 7.47 1.66
CA PHE A 37 -6.13 7.42 2.85
C PHE A 37 -4.64 7.40 2.48
N ASP A 38 -4.05 6.21 2.34
CA ASP A 38 -2.59 6.05 2.31
C ASP A 38 -1.94 6.82 1.16
N LEU A 39 -2.45 6.67 -0.07
CA LEU A 39 -1.84 7.28 -1.26
C LEU A 39 -1.93 8.81 -1.27
N PRO A 40 -3.09 9.46 -1.02
CA PRO A 40 -3.13 10.92 -0.95
C PRO A 40 -2.30 11.49 0.20
N ILE A 41 -2.30 10.86 1.37
CA ILE A 41 -1.51 11.31 2.53
C ILE A 41 -0.02 11.24 2.23
N LEU A 42 0.45 10.10 1.71
CA LEU A 42 1.87 9.91 1.36
C LEU A 42 2.29 10.82 0.20
N SER A 43 1.44 10.98 -0.82
CA SER A 43 1.71 11.90 -1.93
C SER A 43 1.82 13.36 -1.45
N HIS A 44 0.96 13.78 -0.52
CA HIS A 44 1.02 15.11 0.08
C HIS A 44 2.31 15.29 0.92
N ALA A 45 2.68 14.28 1.69
CA ALA A 45 3.88 14.32 2.51
C ALA A 45 5.15 14.42 1.65
N LEU A 46 5.26 13.64 0.57
CA LEU A 46 6.34 13.74 -0.42
C LEU A 46 6.39 15.13 -1.06
N TYR A 47 5.24 15.67 -1.48
CA TYR A 47 5.13 17.00 -2.06
C TYR A 47 5.63 18.10 -1.10
N LYS A 48 5.25 18.04 0.18
CA LYS A 48 5.69 19.00 1.21
C LYS A 48 7.20 19.01 1.40
N GLU A 49 7.86 17.88 1.20
CA GLU A 49 9.32 17.73 1.31
C GLU A 49 10.08 17.95 0.00
N GLY A 50 9.38 18.32 -1.09
CA GLY A 50 9.97 18.51 -2.41
C GLY A 50 10.47 17.21 -3.05
N ILE A 51 9.93 16.06 -2.64
CA ILE A 51 10.30 14.73 -3.15
C ILE A 51 9.31 14.36 -4.27
N PRO A 52 9.79 13.95 -5.46
CA PRO A 52 8.89 13.54 -6.54
C PRO A 52 8.11 12.27 -6.16
N PRO A 53 6.88 12.10 -6.68
CA PRO A 53 6.12 10.88 -6.46
C PRO A 53 6.76 9.70 -7.21
N LEU A 54 6.73 8.52 -6.59
CA LEU A 54 7.26 7.27 -7.16
C LEU A 54 6.34 6.67 -8.24
N TRP A 55 5.05 6.98 -8.17
CA TRP A 55 4.01 6.43 -9.05
C TRP A 55 3.26 7.54 -9.78
N GLY A 56 2.72 7.23 -10.96
CA GLY A 56 1.90 8.17 -11.72
C GLY A 56 0.53 8.42 -11.08
N HIS A 57 -0.12 9.55 -11.44
CA HIS A 57 -1.46 9.91 -10.92
C HIS A 57 -2.57 8.88 -11.20
N ARG A 58 -2.35 7.95 -12.15
CA ARG A 58 -3.30 6.89 -12.54
C ARG A 58 -2.99 5.52 -11.93
N ALA A 59 -1.93 5.41 -11.12
CA ALA A 59 -1.40 4.15 -10.59
C ALA A 59 -2.20 3.59 -9.42
N GLY A 60 -2.92 4.45 -8.68
CA GLY A 60 -3.59 4.06 -7.44
C GLY A 60 -4.70 3.03 -7.64
N ARG A 61 -4.71 1.98 -6.80
CA ARG A 61 -5.72 0.93 -6.77
C ARG A 61 -6.26 0.77 -5.37
N ASP A 62 -7.57 0.73 -5.24
CA ASP A 62 -8.24 0.60 -3.95
C ASP A 62 -8.61 -0.87 -3.71
N THR A 63 -8.11 -1.42 -2.60
CA THR A 63 -8.40 -2.81 -2.23
C THR A 63 -9.88 -3.06 -1.97
N ARG A 64 -10.61 -2.08 -1.40
CA ARG A 64 -12.04 -2.24 -1.06
C ARG A 64 -12.91 -2.38 -2.31
N THR A 65 -12.53 -1.71 -3.40
CA THR A 65 -13.15 -1.88 -4.72
C THR A 65 -12.99 -3.31 -5.22
N LEU A 66 -11.78 -3.87 -5.14
CA LEU A 66 -11.54 -5.25 -5.54
C LEU A 66 -12.29 -6.25 -4.66
N PHE A 67 -12.33 -6.02 -3.34
CA PHE A 67 -13.09 -6.86 -2.39
C PHE A 67 -14.58 -6.82 -2.70
N TRP A 68 -15.15 -5.64 -2.99
CA TRP A 68 -16.54 -5.53 -3.40
C TRP A 68 -16.83 -6.33 -4.66
N LEU A 69 -15.97 -6.27 -5.70
CA LEU A 69 -16.09 -7.07 -6.91
C LEU A 69 -15.98 -8.59 -6.65
N ALA A 70 -15.16 -8.99 -5.69
CA ALA A 70 -15.04 -10.38 -5.24
C ALA A 70 -16.26 -10.86 -4.43
N GLY A 71 -17.18 -9.97 -4.06
CA GLY A 71 -18.35 -10.28 -3.24
C GLY A 71 -18.10 -10.19 -1.73
N GLY A 72 -17.02 -9.55 -1.31
CA GLY A 72 -16.65 -9.38 0.10
C GLY A 72 -15.14 -9.40 0.31
N VAL A 73 -14.73 -9.18 1.56
CA VAL A 73 -13.33 -9.34 1.97
C VAL A 73 -13.02 -10.85 2.04
N PRO A 74 -12.03 -11.35 1.29
CA PRO A 74 -11.69 -12.76 1.36
C PRO A 74 -11.19 -13.17 2.75
N GLU A 75 -11.62 -14.33 3.21
CA GLU A 75 -11.10 -14.94 4.43
C GLU A 75 -9.73 -15.56 4.14
N VAL A 76 -8.68 -14.92 4.67
CA VAL A 76 -7.31 -15.46 4.63
C VAL A 76 -6.79 -15.55 6.06
N PRO A 77 -5.99 -16.58 6.43
CA PRO A 77 -5.39 -16.63 7.75
C PRO A 77 -4.50 -15.41 8.02
N PHE A 78 -4.64 -14.84 9.22
CA PHE A 78 -3.75 -13.78 9.68
C PHE A 78 -2.43 -14.38 10.19
N GLU A 79 -1.30 -13.80 9.79
CA GLU A 79 0.04 -14.22 10.22
C GLU A 79 0.79 -12.99 10.75
N GLY A 80 1.46 -13.14 11.90
CA GLY A 80 2.19 -12.05 12.56
C GLY A 80 1.42 -11.44 13.72
N VAL A 81 1.69 -10.18 14.02
CA VAL A 81 1.09 -9.46 15.16
C VAL A 81 0.00 -8.52 14.67
N LYS A 82 -1.22 -8.66 15.18
CA LYS A 82 -2.32 -7.73 14.85
C LYS A 82 -1.95 -6.31 15.28
N HIS A 83 -2.32 -5.33 14.45
CA HIS A 83 -1.99 -3.92 14.65
C HIS A 83 -0.49 -3.58 14.48
N SER A 84 0.31 -4.52 13.97
CA SER A 84 1.61 -4.22 13.37
C SER A 84 1.39 -3.76 11.93
N PRO A 85 1.76 -2.51 11.56
CA PRO A 85 1.49 -2.00 10.21
C PRO A 85 2.04 -2.88 9.09
N LEU A 86 3.19 -3.52 9.32
CA LEU A 86 3.82 -4.41 8.33
C LEU A 86 3.05 -5.74 8.18
N ASP A 87 2.61 -6.34 9.29
CA ASP A 87 1.90 -7.62 9.25
C ASP A 87 0.47 -7.42 8.74
N ASP A 88 -0.18 -6.31 9.12
CA ASP A 88 -1.46 -5.91 8.56
C ASP A 88 -1.36 -5.68 7.04
N CYS A 89 -0.29 -5.03 6.56
CA CYS A 89 -0.03 -4.85 5.13
C CYS A 89 0.15 -6.20 4.41
N LYS A 90 0.94 -7.13 4.96
CA LYS A 90 1.10 -8.49 4.39
C LYS A 90 -0.23 -9.24 4.33
N HIS A 91 -1.06 -9.12 5.36
CA HIS A 91 -2.39 -9.73 5.38
C HIS A 91 -3.29 -9.15 4.27
N GLN A 92 -3.30 -7.82 4.11
CA GLN A 92 -4.04 -7.15 3.02
C GLN A 92 -3.55 -7.58 1.63
N VAL A 93 -2.24 -7.78 1.44
CA VAL A 93 -1.69 -8.31 0.18
C VAL A 93 -2.27 -9.69 -0.13
N LYS A 94 -2.36 -10.59 0.86
CA LYS A 94 -2.98 -11.92 0.68
C LYS A 94 -4.46 -11.80 0.31
N GLN A 95 -5.20 -10.90 0.94
CA GLN A 95 -6.60 -10.63 0.60
C GLN A 95 -6.75 -10.10 -0.83
N VAL A 96 -5.87 -9.21 -1.30
CA VAL A 96 -5.88 -8.70 -2.67
C VAL A 96 -5.64 -9.83 -3.68
N ILE A 97 -4.66 -10.70 -3.42
CA ILE A 97 -4.37 -11.85 -4.27
C ILE A 97 -5.60 -12.75 -4.40
N GLU A 98 -6.27 -13.05 -3.28
CA GLU A 98 -7.44 -13.92 -3.28
C GLU A 98 -8.65 -13.27 -3.95
N ALA A 99 -8.93 -12.01 -3.65
CA ALA A 99 -10.01 -11.26 -4.30
C ALA A 99 -9.81 -11.19 -5.82
N TYR A 100 -8.57 -10.98 -6.28
CA TYR A 100 -8.25 -10.98 -7.69
C TYR A 100 -8.49 -12.34 -8.36
N ARG A 101 -8.15 -13.46 -7.70
CA ARG A 101 -8.46 -14.81 -8.20
C ARG A 101 -9.97 -15.00 -8.34
N ILE A 102 -10.75 -14.64 -7.33
CA ILE A 102 -12.21 -14.75 -7.35
C ILE A 102 -12.79 -13.99 -8.54
N VAL A 103 -12.40 -12.72 -8.72
CA VAL A 103 -12.89 -11.88 -9.83
C VAL A 103 -12.47 -12.45 -11.18
N ARG A 104 -11.23 -12.92 -11.31
CA ARG A 104 -10.71 -13.48 -12.56
C ARG A 104 -11.42 -14.76 -13.00
N HIS A 105 -11.93 -15.57 -12.06
CA HIS A 105 -12.64 -16.82 -12.37
C HIS A 105 -14.15 -16.65 -12.60
N ARG A 106 -14.71 -15.45 -12.35
CA ARG A 106 -16.13 -15.15 -12.61
C ARG A 106 -16.42 -14.67 -14.04
N ASN A 107 -15.37 -14.31 -14.79
CA ASN A 107 -15.42 -13.87 -16.19
C ASN A 107 -14.76 -14.92 -17.08
#